data_AF-A0A5N1JNC3-F1
#
_entry.id   AF-A0A5N1JNC3-F1
#
_cell.length_a   1.000
_cell.length_b   1.000
_cell.length_c   1.000
_cell.angle_alpha   90.00
_cell.angle_beta   90.00
_cell.angle_gamma   90.00
#
_symmetry.space_group_name_H-M   'P 1'
#
loop_
_entity.id
_entity.type
_entity.pdbx_description
1 polymer ?
#
loop_
_entity_poly.entity_id
_entity_poly.type
_entity_poly.pdbx_seq_one_letter_code
_entity_poly.pdbx_strand_id
1 'polypeptide(L)'
;MVSENPFVDGRDPERSITQLLEPRIRDLLSGDEPFYVQHGPYERETMAPQPAQPPQYDLAFVLRADERVMWPLEAKVLETPNQMAAYESDIKEQFLTCRYAPFSSSGAMLGFLLSGTIDDTRIAIQKKLGTELFTITDLLSEPAWVSHHSRVVPSGKAYSPSFDCYHLVLTYPDVKRVKN
;
A
#
# COMPACT_ATOMS: atom_id res chain seq x y z
N MET A 1 -12.60 -4.46 26.27
CA MET A 1 -13.81 -4.11 25.47
C MET A 1 -13.67 -4.88 24.18
N VAL A 2 -14.68 -5.68 23.81
CA VAL A 2 -14.69 -6.37 22.52
C VAL A 2 -14.80 -5.28 21.47
N SER A 3 -13.73 -4.96 20.74
CA SER A 3 -13.86 -4.07 19.60
C SER A 3 -14.69 -4.84 18.58
N GLU A 4 -15.96 -4.49 18.44
CA GLU A 4 -16.71 -4.90 17.27
C GLU A 4 -15.90 -4.45 16.05
N ASN A 5 -15.57 -5.39 15.18
CA ASN A 5 -14.90 -5.06 13.92
C ASN A 5 -15.72 -3.96 13.24
N PRO A 6 -15.07 -2.92 12.69
CA PRO A 6 -15.81 -1.87 11.99
C PRO A 6 -16.70 -2.48 10.92
N PHE A 7 -17.88 -1.90 10.73
CA PHE A 7 -18.71 -2.26 9.58
C PHE A 7 -17.91 -2.02 8.29
N VAL A 8 -17.85 -3.04 7.44
CA VAL A 8 -17.25 -2.98 6.11
C VAL A 8 -18.35 -3.14 5.08
N ASP A 9 -18.54 -2.14 4.22
CA ASP A 9 -19.48 -2.23 3.11
C ASP A 9 -18.94 -3.19 2.04
N GLY A 10 -19.56 -4.37 1.92
CA GLY A 10 -19.17 -5.39 0.95
C GLY A 10 -19.28 -4.96 -0.53
N ARG A 11 -19.95 -3.84 -0.85
CA ARG A 11 -20.00 -3.28 -2.21
C ARG A 11 -18.70 -2.57 -2.60
N ASP A 12 -18.03 -1.96 -1.64
CA ASP A 12 -16.73 -1.28 -1.81
C ASP A 12 -15.84 -1.52 -0.57
N PRO A 13 -15.39 -2.78 -0.37
CA PRO A 13 -14.66 -3.15 0.83
C PRO A 13 -13.31 -2.45 0.92
N GLU A 14 -12.66 -2.17 -0.23
CA GLU A 14 -11.38 -1.48 -0.28
C GLU A 14 -11.51 -0.08 0.31
N ARG A 15 -12.42 0.74 -0.24
CA ARG A 15 -12.64 2.09 0.26
C ARG A 15 -13.23 2.12 1.67
N SER A 16 -14.13 1.19 1.98
CA SER A 16 -14.75 1.11 3.31
C SER A 16 -13.72 0.89 4.41
N ILE A 17 -12.65 0.14 4.13
CA ILE A 17 -11.56 -0.11 5.08
C ILE A 17 -10.53 1.04 5.04
N THR A 18 -10.06 1.44 3.85
CA THR A 18 -8.96 2.42 3.72
C THR A 18 -9.31 3.80 4.26
N GLN A 19 -10.56 4.27 4.09
CA GLN A 19 -10.98 5.57 4.62
C GLN A 19 -10.93 5.65 6.15
N LEU A 20 -10.98 4.50 6.84
CA LEU A 20 -10.88 4.43 8.30
C LEU A 20 -9.44 4.33 8.79
N LEU A 21 -8.47 4.04 7.91
CA LEU A 21 -7.06 3.91 8.30
C LEU A 21 -6.47 5.24 8.72
N GLU A 22 -6.69 6.32 7.95
CA GLU A 22 -6.19 7.66 8.30
C GLU A 22 -6.59 8.09 9.72
N PRO A 23 -7.89 8.12 10.10
CA PRO A 23 -8.27 8.54 11.45
C PRO A 23 -7.73 7.59 12.53
N ARG A 24 -7.71 6.28 12.30
CA ARG A 24 -7.19 5.31 13.28
C ARG A 24 -5.70 5.41 13.50
N ILE A 25 -4.94 5.64 12.42
CA ILE A 25 -3.49 5.86 12.54
C ILE A 25 -3.27 7.18 13.27
N ARG A 26 -4.02 8.24 12.92
CA ARG A 26 -3.95 9.55 13.58
C ARG A 26 -4.21 9.46 15.08
N ASP A 27 -5.16 8.63 15.52
CA ASP A 27 -5.46 8.42 16.95
C ASP A 27 -4.29 7.78 17.72
N LEU A 28 -3.36 7.11 17.03
CA LEU A 28 -2.16 6.51 17.61
C LEU A 28 -0.92 7.41 17.52
N LEU A 29 -0.98 8.50 16.75
CA LEU A 29 0.14 9.43 16.62
C LEU A 29 0.24 10.32 17.87
N SER A 30 1.48 10.61 18.26
CA SER A 30 1.79 11.54 19.36
C SER A 30 1.54 13.00 19.00
N GLY A 31 1.56 13.33 17.70
CA GLY A 31 1.50 14.70 17.18
C GLY A 31 2.88 15.30 16.89
N ASP A 32 3.96 14.69 17.41
CA ASP A 32 5.34 15.13 17.22
C ASP A 32 6.02 14.48 16.01
N GLU A 33 5.31 13.62 15.28
CA GLU A 33 5.86 12.95 14.10
C GLU A 33 6.26 13.97 13.03
N PRO A 34 7.39 13.73 12.32
CA PRO A 34 7.84 14.59 11.23
C PRO A 34 6.94 14.49 9.99
N PHE A 35 5.88 13.68 10.04
CA PHE A 35 4.91 13.48 8.99
C PHE A 35 3.48 13.67 9.50
N TYR A 36 2.54 13.79 8.57
CA TYR A 36 1.12 13.56 8.83
C TYR A 36 0.59 12.49 7.88
N VAL A 37 -0.55 11.90 8.21
CA VAL A 37 -1.18 10.87 7.38
C VAL A 37 -2.37 11.46 6.64
N GLN A 38 -2.49 11.11 5.36
CA GLN A 38 -3.55 11.56 4.46
C GLN A 38 -4.04 10.41 3.57
N HIS A 39 -5.35 10.27 3.45
CA HIS A 39 -6.07 9.39 2.54
C HIS A 39 -6.30 10.10 1.20
N GLY A 40 -6.09 9.39 0.10
CA GLY A 40 -6.24 9.97 -1.23
C GLY A 40 -5.33 11.17 -1.55
N PRO A 41 -4.08 11.30 -1.09
CA PRO A 41 -3.22 12.40 -1.51
C PRO A 41 -2.80 12.24 -2.98
N TYR A 42 -2.66 13.37 -3.67
CA TYR A 42 -2.26 13.42 -5.08
C TYR A 42 -0.74 13.50 -5.24
N GLU A 43 -0.15 12.58 -6.01
CA GLU A 43 1.22 12.65 -6.49
C GLU A 43 1.30 13.60 -7.69
N ARG A 44 2.03 14.71 -7.56
CA ARG A 44 2.06 15.77 -8.59
C ARG A 44 3.30 15.72 -9.47
N GLU A 45 4.40 15.11 -9.04
CA GLU A 45 5.68 15.10 -9.76
C GLU A 45 5.61 14.35 -11.09
N THR A 46 4.83 13.28 -11.12
CA THR A 46 4.69 12.37 -12.27
C THR A 46 3.38 12.58 -13.01
N MET A 47 2.63 13.63 -12.67
CA MET A 47 1.38 14.00 -13.33
C MET A 47 1.62 14.20 -14.83
N ALA A 48 0.85 13.47 -15.63
CA ALA A 48 0.84 13.69 -17.07
C ALA A 48 0.26 15.08 -17.40
N PRO A 49 0.60 15.67 -18.56
CA PRO A 49 0.03 16.96 -18.96
C PRO A 49 -1.50 16.95 -18.93
N GLN A 50 -2.09 18.13 -18.72
CA GLN A 50 -3.54 18.30 -18.75
C GLN A 50 -4.15 17.70 -20.03
N PRO A 51 -5.31 17.04 -19.94
CA PRO A 51 -6.28 17.06 -18.84
C PRO A 51 -6.14 15.93 -17.81
N ALA A 52 -5.02 15.19 -17.79
CA ALA A 52 -4.85 14.08 -16.87
C ALA A 52 -4.89 14.52 -15.39
N GLN A 53 -5.56 13.74 -14.55
CA GLN A 53 -5.50 13.92 -13.10
C GLN A 53 -4.18 13.37 -12.56
N PRO A 54 -3.60 13.98 -11.50
CA PRO A 54 -2.46 13.41 -10.84
C PRO A 54 -2.80 12.03 -10.28
N PRO A 55 -1.84 11.08 -10.30
CA PRO A 55 -2.03 9.82 -9.61
C PRO A 55 -2.33 10.03 -8.12
N GLN A 56 -3.07 9.11 -7.52
CA GLN A 56 -3.56 9.23 -6.15
C GLN A 56 -3.20 7.97 -5.38
N TYR A 57 -2.65 8.15 -4.18
CA TYR A 57 -2.39 7.03 -3.27
C TYR A 57 -3.62 6.71 -2.44
N ASP A 58 -3.80 5.44 -2.07
CA ASP A 58 -4.85 5.10 -1.09
C ASP A 58 -4.57 5.78 0.25
N LEU A 59 -3.32 5.76 0.70
CA LEU A 59 -2.87 6.44 1.91
C LEU A 59 -1.41 6.88 1.74
N ALA A 60 -1.00 8.00 2.33
CA ALA A 60 0.42 8.32 2.44
C ALA A 60 0.77 8.99 3.77
N PHE A 61 2.02 8.78 4.16
CA PHE A 61 2.70 9.49 5.22
C PHE A 61 3.48 10.63 4.57
N VAL A 62 2.98 11.85 4.75
CA VAL A 62 3.46 13.05 4.07
C VAL A 62 4.42 13.78 5.00
N LEU A 63 5.65 14.00 4.55
CA LEU A 63 6.68 14.69 5.33
C LEU A 63 6.30 16.18 5.51
N ARG A 64 6.25 16.65 6.76
CA ARG A 64 5.89 18.05 7.06
C ARG A 64 6.89 19.06 6.52
N ALA A 65 8.16 18.67 6.45
CA ALA A 65 9.23 19.54 5.95
C ALA A 65 9.18 19.71 4.42
N ASP A 66 8.61 18.75 3.69
CA ASP A 66 8.43 18.79 2.24
C ASP A 66 7.32 17.82 1.83
N GLU A 67 6.12 18.35 1.58
CA GLU A 67 4.93 17.54 1.27
C GLU A 67 5.01 16.78 -0.06
N ARG A 68 6.02 17.06 -0.89
CA ARG A 68 6.30 16.24 -2.07
C ARG A 68 6.87 14.89 -1.69
N VAL A 69 7.55 14.81 -0.54
CA VAL A 69 8.10 13.56 -0.01
C VAL A 69 6.99 12.81 0.72
N MET A 70 6.43 11.83 0.02
CA MET A 70 5.38 10.96 0.51
C MET A 70 5.87 9.53 0.56
N TRP A 71 5.62 8.85 1.68
CA TRP A 71 5.76 7.41 1.79
C TRP A 71 4.36 6.77 1.61
N PRO A 72 4.09 6.18 0.44
CA PRO A 72 2.76 5.71 0.07
C PRO A 72 2.47 4.30 0.56
N LEU A 73 1.18 4.05 0.81
CA LEU A 73 0.60 2.75 1.03
C LEU A 73 -0.57 2.59 0.07
N GLU A 74 -0.49 1.56 -0.78
CA GLU A 74 -1.58 1.11 -1.64
C GLU A 74 -2.27 -0.07 -1.00
N ALA A 75 -3.59 -0.12 -1.07
CA ALA A 75 -4.38 -1.18 -0.48
C ALA A 75 -5.16 -1.92 -1.57
N LYS A 76 -5.22 -3.24 -1.48
CA LYS A 76 -6.04 -4.05 -2.38
C LYS A 76 -6.77 -5.15 -1.64
N VAL A 77 -8.03 -5.35 -2.02
CA VAL A 77 -8.81 -6.49 -1.54
C VAL A 77 -8.38 -7.74 -2.29
N LEU A 78 -8.01 -8.78 -1.53
CA LEU A 78 -7.61 -10.09 -2.04
C LEU A 78 -8.74 -11.08 -1.71
N GLU A 79 -9.59 -11.41 -2.68
CA GLU A 79 -10.67 -12.39 -2.43
C GLU A 79 -10.10 -13.76 -2.05
N THR A 80 -8.98 -14.15 -2.66
CA THR A 80 -8.19 -15.33 -2.33
C THR A 80 -6.69 -15.05 -2.54
N PRO A 81 -5.78 -15.91 -2.05
CA PRO A 81 -4.32 -15.70 -2.20
C PRO A 81 -3.86 -15.50 -3.64
N ASN A 82 -4.58 -16.07 -4.62
CA ASN A 82 -4.21 -16.01 -6.03
C ASN A 82 -4.87 -14.86 -6.81
N GLN A 83 -5.83 -14.15 -6.21
CA GLN A 83 -6.50 -13.00 -6.84
C GLN A 83 -5.76 -11.70 -6.53
N MET A 84 -4.58 -11.54 -7.15
CA MET A 84 -3.65 -10.46 -6.83
C MET A 84 -3.23 -9.60 -8.02
N ALA A 85 -4.00 -9.63 -9.12
CA ALA A 85 -3.63 -8.92 -10.34
C ALA A 85 -3.48 -7.41 -10.11
N ALA A 86 -4.40 -6.78 -9.38
CA ALA A 86 -4.31 -5.36 -9.04
C ALA A 86 -3.13 -5.07 -8.09
N TYR A 87 -2.91 -5.93 -7.09
CA TYR A 87 -1.78 -5.83 -6.16
C TYR A 87 -0.44 -5.91 -6.90
N GLU A 88 -0.32 -6.85 -7.85
CA GLU A 88 0.86 -7.02 -8.71
C GLU A 88 1.07 -5.81 -9.63
N SER A 89 -0.01 -5.30 -10.22
CA SER A 89 0.00 -4.16 -11.13
C SER A 89 0.47 -2.88 -10.42
N ASP A 90 -0.01 -2.58 -9.21
CA ASP A 90 0.44 -1.39 -8.47
C ASP A 90 1.96 -1.39 -8.22
N ILE A 91 2.52 -2.55 -7.84
CA ILE A 91 3.96 -2.67 -7.67
C ILE A 91 4.66 -2.44 -9.01
N LYS A 92 4.34 -3.25 -10.02
CA LYS A 92 5.12 -3.29 -11.29
C LYS A 92 4.94 -2.03 -12.13
N GLU A 93 3.74 -1.47 -12.16
CA GLU A 93 3.37 -0.39 -13.06
C GLU A 93 3.39 0.98 -12.39
N GLN A 94 3.28 1.05 -11.05
CA GLN A 94 3.34 2.33 -10.32
C GLN A 94 4.64 2.50 -9.54
N PHE A 95 4.95 1.60 -8.61
CA PHE A 95 6.18 1.74 -7.80
C PHE A 95 7.45 1.51 -8.61
N LEU A 96 7.50 0.48 -9.45
CA LEU A 96 8.72 0.13 -10.20
C LEU A 96 8.99 1.05 -11.39
N THR A 97 8.01 1.83 -11.83
CA THR A 97 8.15 2.85 -12.89
C THR A 97 8.42 4.25 -12.33
N CYS A 98 8.57 4.38 -11.01
CA CYS A 98 8.66 5.65 -10.29
C CYS A 98 7.45 6.57 -10.44
N ARG A 99 6.31 6.09 -10.95
CA ARG A 99 5.06 6.85 -10.97
C ARG A 99 4.57 7.10 -9.55
N TYR A 100 4.74 6.12 -8.67
CA TYR A 100 4.49 6.25 -7.23
C TYR A 100 5.80 6.35 -6.45
N ALA A 101 5.80 7.11 -5.34
CA ALA A 101 6.96 7.38 -4.50
C ALA A 101 8.22 7.87 -5.25
N PRO A 102 8.16 8.93 -6.09
CA PRO A 102 9.35 9.41 -6.80
C PRO A 102 10.47 9.88 -5.85
N PHE A 103 10.11 10.42 -4.68
CA PHE A 103 11.04 10.93 -3.68
C PHE A 103 11.24 10.01 -2.47
N SER A 104 10.71 8.79 -2.51
CA SER A 104 10.93 7.77 -1.47
C SER A 104 11.52 6.51 -2.10
N SER A 105 12.53 5.93 -1.46
CA SER A 105 13.10 4.63 -1.85
C SER A 105 12.30 3.45 -1.31
N SER A 106 11.12 3.69 -0.73
CA SER A 106 10.24 2.64 -0.24
C SER A 106 8.77 3.07 -0.22
N GLY A 107 7.90 2.07 -0.10
CA GLY A 107 6.46 2.21 0.06
C GLY A 107 5.86 0.88 0.52
N ALA A 108 4.55 0.82 0.68
CA ALA A 108 3.88 -0.38 1.16
C ALA A 108 2.68 -0.80 0.31
N MET A 109 2.41 -2.10 0.35
CA MET A 109 1.21 -2.74 -0.16
C MET A 109 0.47 -3.42 0.99
N LEU A 110 -0.78 -3.04 1.18
CA LEU A 110 -1.71 -3.62 2.14
C LEU A 110 -2.70 -4.55 1.43
N GLY A 111 -2.70 -5.82 1.81
CA GLY A 111 -3.66 -6.81 1.31
C GLY A 111 -4.76 -7.08 2.32
N PHE A 112 -6.03 -6.88 1.95
CA PHE A 112 -7.18 -7.33 2.75
C PHE A 112 -7.63 -8.71 2.27
N LEU A 113 -7.19 -9.77 2.95
CA LEU A 113 -7.46 -11.16 2.56
C LEU A 113 -8.83 -11.62 3.07
N LEU A 114 -9.76 -11.90 2.16
CA LEU A 114 -11.13 -12.33 2.53
C LEU A 114 -11.23 -13.83 2.81
N SER A 115 -10.44 -14.64 2.11
CA SER A 115 -10.45 -16.10 2.26
C SER A 115 -9.08 -16.69 1.94
N GLY A 116 -8.70 -17.76 2.62
CA GLY A 116 -7.39 -18.42 2.47
C GLY A 116 -6.44 -18.10 3.62
N THR A 117 -5.15 -18.34 3.42
CA THR A 117 -4.13 -18.16 4.45
C THR A 117 -3.12 -17.08 4.09
N ILE A 118 -2.50 -16.50 5.12
CA ILE A 118 -1.41 -15.54 4.99
C ILE A 118 -0.20 -16.20 4.30
N ASP A 119 0.11 -17.45 4.64
CA ASP A 119 1.23 -18.20 4.05
C ASP A 119 1.03 -18.47 2.55
N ASP A 120 -0.16 -18.90 2.14
CA ASP A 120 -0.48 -19.07 0.72
C ASP A 120 -0.36 -17.73 -0.03
N THR A 121 -0.79 -16.64 0.62
CA THR A 121 -0.69 -15.29 0.05
C THR A 121 0.76 -14.86 -0.11
N ARG A 122 1.61 -15.11 0.89
CA ARG A 122 3.06 -14.87 0.80
C ARG A 122 3.68 -15.62 -0.38
N ILE A 123 3.39 -16.92 -0.51
CA ILE A 123 3.90 -17.76 -1.61
C ILE A 123 3.43 -17.20 -2.95
N ALA A 124 2.17 -16.78 -3.06
CA ALA A 124 1.63 -16.18 -4.25
C ALA A 124 2.32 -14.84 -4.59
N ILE A 125 2.58 -13.97 -3.61
CA ILE A 125 3.28 -12.68 -3.81
C ILE A 125 4.68 -12.96 -4.35
N GLN A 126 5.45 -13.83 -3.70
CA GLN A 126 6.81 -14.20 -4.15
C GLN A 126 6.78 -14.70 -5.61
N LYS A 127 5.85 -15.61 -5.92
CA LYS A 127 5.72 -16.20 -7.25
C LYS A 127 5.37 -15.16 -8.32
N LYS A 128 4.46 -14.22 -8.04
CA LYS A 128 4.02 -13.20 -9.00
C LYS A 128 5.05 -12.11 -9.23
N LEU A 129 5.71 -11.68 -8.17
CA LEU A 129 6.76 -10.68 -8.25
C LEU A 129 8.07 -11.27 -8.76
N GLY A 130 8.26 -12.59 -8.66
CA GLY A 130 9.51 -13.25 -9.04
C GLY A 130 10.67 -12.85 -8.12
N THR A 131 10.36 -12.50 -6.86
CA THR A 131 11.33 -12.04 -5.86
C THR A 131 11.06 -12.70 -4.52
N GLU A 132 12.08 -12.78 -3.68
CA GLU A 132 11.96 -13.31 -2.32
C GLU A 132 11.30 -12.27 -1.39
N LEU A 133 10.59 -12.78 -0.37
CA LEU A 133 10.04 -11.96 0.71
C LEU A 133 10.80 -12.24 2.00
N PHE A 134 11.40 -11.20 2.55
CA PHE A 134 12.15 -11.23 3.80
C PHE A 134 11.23 -10.85 4.96
N THR A 135 11.24 -11.63 6.02
CA THR A 135 10.44 -11.34 7.22
C THR A 135 11.01 -10.14 7.96
N ILE A 136 10.13 -9.24 8.40
CA ILE A 136 10.49 -8.11 9.26
C ILE A 136 10.30 -8.56 10.71
N THR A 137 11.41 -8.69 11.45
CA THR A 137 11.41 -9.25 12.83
C THR A 137 11.03 -8.25 13.90
N ASP A 138 11.06 -6.96 13.59
CA ASP A 138 10.95 -5.88 14.58
C ASP A 138 9.50 -5.45 14.84
N LEU A 139 8.54 -6.08 14.16
CA LEU A 139 7.10 -5.82 14.32
C LEU A 139 6.48 -6.79 15.34
N LEU A 140 5.85 -6.22 16.36
CA LEU A 140 5.41 -6.92 17.58
C LEU A 140 4.23 -7.89 17.42
N SER A 141 3.56 -7.98 16.26
CA SER A 141 2.31 -8.76 16.19
C SER A 141 1.87 -9.32 14.84
N GLU A 142 2.30 -8.77 13.70
CA GLU A 142 1.79 -9.23 12.40
C GLU A 142 2.91 -9.68 11.46
N PRO A 143 2.71 -10.76 10.69
CA PRO A 143 3.65 -11.14 9.65
C PRO A 143 3.68 -10.04 8.59
N ALA A 144 4.76 -9.27 8.61
CA ALA A 144 5.10 -8.31 7.60
C ALA A 144 6.37 -8.76 6.88
N TRP A 145 6.40 -8.48 5.59
CA TRP A 145 7.54 -8.83 4.75
C TRP A 145 8.02 -7.63 3.97
N VAL A 146 9.25 -7.71 3.47
CA VAL A 146 9.81 -6.76 2.51
C VAL A 146 10.30 -7.51 1.28
N SER A 147 10.06 -6.93 0.11
CA SER A 147 10.75 -7.32 -1.12
C SER A 147 11.61 -6.17 -1.62
N HIS A 148 12.75 -6.52 -2.20
CA HIS A 148 13.72 -5.57 -2.76
C HIS A 148 13.62 -5.58 -4.28
N HIS A 149 13.60 -4.38 -4.87
CA HIS A 149 13.40 -4.19 -6.31
C HIS A 149 14.37 -3.16 -6.89
N SER A 150 14.54 -3.25 -8.21
CA SER A 150 15.13 -2.20 -9.03
C SER A 150 14.04 -1.50 -9.83
N ARG A 151 14.04 -0.17 -9.80
CA ARG A 151 13.12 0.69 -10.53
C ARG A 151 13.66 1.06 -11.90
N VAL A 152 12.75 1.28 -12.84
CA VAL A 152 13.04 1.94 -14.11
C VAL A 152 12.89 3.44 -13.88
N VAL A 153 14.02 4.13 -13.68
CA VAL A 153 14.03 5.58 -13.43
C VAL A 153 13.90 6.34 -14.77
N PRO A 154 12.95 7.28 -14.90
CA PRO A 154 12.83 8.10 -16.11
C PRO A 154 14.08 8.96 -16.35
N SER A 155 14.40 9.18 -17.64
CA SER A 155 15.57 9.98 -18.02
C SER A 155 15.54 11.39 -17.42
N GLY A 156 16.69 11.85 -16.90
CA GLY A 156 16.84 13.16 -16.29
C GLY A 156 16.24 13.30 -14.88
N LYS A 157 15.68 12.23 -14.31
CA LYS A 157 15.20 12.22 -12.92
C LYS A 157 16.26 11.65 -11.98
N ALA A 158 16.33 12.23 -10.78
CA ALA A 158 17.27 11.83 -9.73
C ALA A 158 16.63 10.88 -8.69
N TYR A 159 15.62 10.11 -9.09
CA TYR A 159 14.93 9.18 -8.19
C TYR A 159 15.82 8.00 -7.82
N SER A 160 15.57 7.39 -6.67
CA SER A 160 16.28 6.18 -6.25
C SER A 160 15.99 5.02 -7.23
N PRO A 161 17.01 4.36 -7.78
CA PRO A 161 16.83 3.14 -8.58
C PRO A 161 16.53 1.91 -7.71
N SER A 162 16.83 1.94 -6.42
CA SER A 162 16.49 0.88 -5.47
C SER A 162 15.17 1.18 -4.80
N PHE A 163 14.34 0.14 -4.62
CA PHE A 163 13.05 0.26 -3.97
C PHE A 163 12.71 -0.92 -3.07
N ASP A 164 12.36 -0.61 -1.83
CA ASP A 164 11.83 -1.59 -0.87
C ASP A 164 10.31 -1.49 -0.82
N CYS A 165 9.65 -2.61 -1.14
CA CYS A 165 8.20 -2.72 -1.02
C CYS A 165 7.87 -3.52 0.24
N TYR A 166 7.23 -2.85 1.20
CA TYR A 166 6.74 -3.47 2.42
C TYR A 166 5.37 -4.10 2.15
N HIS A 167 5.15 -5.30 2.69
CA HIS A 167 3.95 -6.09 2.47
C HIS A 167 3.30 -6.39 3.82
N LEU A 168 2.06 -5.96 3.99
CA LEU A 168 1.23 -6.31 5.14
C LEU A 168 -0.06 -6.94 4.62
N VAL A 169 -0.44 -8.09 5.17
CA VAL A 169 -1.69 -8.77 4.83
C VAL A 169 -2.53 -8.90 6.08
N LEU A 170 -3.73 -8.33 6.05
CA LEU A 170 -4.70 -8.39 7.13
C LEU A 170 -5.87 -9.28 6.71
N THR A 171 -6.30 -10.17 7.59
CA THR A 171 -7.41 -11.09 7.32
C THR A 171 -8.75 -10.46 7.67
N TYR A 172 -9.72 -10.58 6.77
CA TYR A 172 -11.09 -10.08 6.91
C TYR A 172 -12.10 -11.19 6.56
N PRO A 173 -12.12 -12.32 7.32
CA PRO A 173 -12.90 -13.51 6.98
C PRO A 173 -14.41 -13.27 6.98
N ASP A 174 -14.89 -12.27 7.70
CA ASP A 174 -16.31 -11.94 7.82
C ASP A 174 -16.80 -11.01 6.70
N VAL A 175 -15.90 -10.45 5.89
CA VAL A 175 -16.24 -9.53 4.80
C VAL A 175 -16.54 -10.33 3.54
N LYS A 176 -17.79 -10.22 3.06
CA LYS A 176 -18.21 -10.80 1.78
C LYS A 176 -18.34 -9.70 0.73
N ARG A 177 -17.61 -9.85 -0.38
CA ARG A 177 -17.76 -8.95 -1.52
C ARG A 177 -19.11 -9.19 -2.20
N VAL A 178 -19.88 -8.12 -2.35
CA VAL A 178 -21.13 -8.12 -3.12
C VAL A 178 -20.76 -7.75 -4.56
N LYS A 179 -20.91 -8.70 -5.48
CA LYS A 179 -20.76 -8.43 -6.93
C LYS A 179 -22.07 -7.87 -7.43
N ASN A 180 -22.05 -6.64 -7.97
CA ASN A 180 -23.17 -6.07 -8.73
C ASN A 180 -23.29 -6.74 -10.10
#